data_AF-A6EZG4-F1
#
_entry.id   AF-A6EZG4-F1
#
_cell.length_a   1.000
_cell.length_b   1.000
_cell.length_c   1.000
_cell.angle_alpha   90.00
_cell.angle_beta   90.00
_cell.angle_gamma   90.00
#
_symmetry.space_group_name_H-M   'P 1'
#
loop_
_entity.id
_entity.type
_entity.pdbx_description
1 polymer ?
#
loop_
_entity_poly.entity_id
_entity_poly.type
_entity_poly.pdbx_seq_one_letter_code
_entity_poly.pdbx_strand_id
1 'polypeptide(L)'
;MEYIYLEGLVMKRLLATATLTLIVSPAWATVWMIGDNDGYGAGIPDNGAHPFNGSSANYDGRSADEVAGTNGLQYTDTYSTTHSGYGPQPGDVATFLFDGLGSGWTEGSMWFDMADFQATTFGAVSVTYNGIVQNWAFNDGFPNTVVRFFDLAQDVIDSINLLGQLEVVIDRNNSSDFYGFDWAALSDNLGEDTDIYEPPASVPEPGSLALLGLGLLGWVFRPRARKEDRVV
;
A
#
# COMPACT_ATOMS: atom_id res chain seq x y z
N MET A 1 10.03 -11.73 64.93
CA MET A 1 9.92 -10.33 64.47
C MET A 1 10.35 -10.34 63.01
N GLU A 2 9.47 -9.85 62.14
CA GLU A 2 9.76 -9.41 60.76
C GLU A 2 10.31 -10.44 59.75
N TYR A 3 9.46 -11.11 58.98
CA TYR A 3 9.70 -11.54 57.56
C TYR A 3 8.37 -12.05 56.95
N ILE A 4 7.31 -11.24 56.93
CA ILE A 4 5.99 -11.64 56.38
C ILE A 4 5.62 -10.91 55.07
N TYR A 5 6.39 -9.92 54.60
CA TYR A 5 5.91 -9.03 53.53
C TYR A 5 6.64 -9.06 52.18
N LEU A 6 7.64 -9.93 51.97
CA LEU A 6 8.40 -9.91 50.70
C LEU A 6 7.86 -10.84 49.58
N GLU A 7 7.17 -11.94 49.88
CA GLU A 7 6.79 -12.91 48.82
C GLU A 7 5.49 -12.55 48.07
N GLY A 8 4.56 -11.83 48.69
CA GLY A 8 3.30 -11.42 48.04
C GLY A 8 3.48 -10.29 47.00
N LEU A 9 4.55 -9.50 47.11
CA LEU A 9 4.84 -8.38 46.21
C LEU A 9 5.47 -8.86 44.89
N VAL A 10 6.21 -9.97 44.91
CA VAL A 10 6.86 -10.56 43.72
C VAL A 10 5.85 -11.33 42.86
N MET A 11 4.89 -12.03 43.48
CA MET A 11 3.85 -12.79 42.77
C MET A 11 2.83 -11.89 42.03
N LYS A 12 2.49 -10.71 42.60
CA LYS A 12 1.62 -9.73 41.91
C LYS A 12 2.31 -8.99 40.78
N ARG A 13 3.63 -8.82 40.87
CA ARG A 13 4.44 -8.26 39.77
C ARG A 13 4.59 -9.25 38.63
N LEU A 14 4.77 -10.55 38.89
CA LEU A 14 4.81 -11.60 37.87
C LEU A 14 3.48 -11.79 37.11
N LEU A 15 2.34 -11.60 37.79
CA LEU A 15 1.02 -11.69 37.16
C LEU A 15 0.69 -10.46 36.30
N ALA A 16 1.19 -9.27 36.68
CA ALA A 16 1.01 -8.04 35.92
C ALA A 16 1.88 -7.97 34.65
N THR A 17 3.04 -8.62 34.62
CA THR A 17 3.88 -8.68 33.40
C THR A 17 3.44 -9.76 32.40
N ALA A 18 2.65 -10.75 32.83
CA ALA A 18 2.19 -11.86 31.98
C ALA A 18 0.88 -11.57 31.21
N THR A 19 0.19 -10.46 31.50
CA THR A 19 -1.05 -10.07 30.78
C THR A 19 -0.81 -9.02 29.69
N LEU A 20 0.43 -8.52 29.53
CA LEU A 20 0.71 -7.41 28.62
C LEU A 20 1.91 -7.68 27.69
N THR A 21 1.85 -8.80 26.99
CA THR A 21 2.48 -8.93 25.68
C THR A 21 1.41 -9.41 24.72
N LEU A 22 0.42 -8.54 24.50
CA LEU A 22 -0.17 -8.34 23.18
C LEU A 22 1.01 -8.07 22.26
N ILE A 23 1.53 -9.13 21.63
CA ILE A 23 2.45 -8.96 20.51
C ILE A 23 1.56 -8.46 19.38
N VAL A 24 1.40 -7.14 19.34
CA VAL A 24 1.05 -6.42 18.13
C VAL A 24 2.22 -6.69 17.19
N SER A 25 2.09 -7.70 16.35
CA SER A 25 2.88 -7.71 15.13
C SER A 25 2.35 -6.54 14.30
N PRO A 26 3.19 -5.61 13.82
CA PRO A 26 2.76 -4.80 12.71
C PRO A 26 2.38 -5.79 11.60
N ALA A 27 1.10 -5.79 11.22
CA ALA A 27 0.72 -6.32 9.92
C ALA A 27 1.39 -5.37 8.93
N TRP A 28 2.54 -5.78 8.42
CA TRP A 28 3.18 -5.04 7.34
C TRP A 28 2.26 -5.13 6.15
N ALA A 29 2.00 -3.98 5.54
CA ALA A 29 1.11 -3.91 4.42
C ALA A 29 1.62 -4.80 3.29
N THR A 30 0.73 -5.58 2.70
CA THR A 30 0.95 -6.13 1.37
C THR A 30 0.80 -4.96 0.38
N VAL A 31 1.80 -4.79 -0.47
CA VAL A 31 1.80 -3.76 -1.52
C VAL A 31 1.85 -4.44 -2.88
N TRP A 32 0.89 -4.09 -3.74
CA TRP A 32 0.86 -4.45 -5.15
C TRP A 32 1.23 -3.21 -5.96
N MET A 33 2.10 -3.36 -6.96
CA MET A 33 2.60 -2.24 -7.77
C MET A 33 2.40 -2.50 -9.26
N ILE A 34 2.10 -1.43 -10.00
CA ILE A 34 2.12 -1.36 -11.45
C ILE A 34 3.08 -0.24 -11.83
N GLY A 35 4.01 -0.52 -12.75
CA GLY A 35 5.16 0.34 -13.04
C GLY A 35 6.24 0.24 -11.97
N ASP A 36 7.16 1.20 -12.00
CA ASP A 36 8.21 1.43 -11.03
C ASP A 36 8.29 2.92 -10.68
N ASN A 37 8.59 3.22 -9.41
CA ASN A 37 8.72 4.60 -8.96
C ASN A 37 10.14 5.11 -9.24
N ASP A 38 10.49 5.28 -10.52
CA ASP A 38 11.83 5.64 -10.96
C ASP A 38 11.92 7.05 -11.59
N GLY A 39 10.81 7.78 -11.60
CA GLY A 39 10.74 9.14 -12.11
C GLY A 39 10.55 9.18 -13.63
N TYR A 40 9.54 8.46 -14.11
CA TYR A 40 9.02 8.37 -15.46
C TYR A 40 10.04 7.78 -16.44
N GLY A 41 10.92 6.88 -16.02
CA GLY A 41 12.08 6.42 -16.79
C GLY A 41 13.14 7.50 -17.02
N ALA A 42 13.02 8.66 -16.37
CA ALA A 42 13.87 9.84 -16.54
C ALA A 42 14.60 10.28 -15.26
N GLY A 43 14.37 9.60 -14.13
CA GLY A 43 14.95 9.98 -12.83
C GLY A 43 14.39 11.29 -12.29
N ILE A 44 13.13 11.61 -12.62
CA ILE A 44 12.42 12.77 -12.08
C ILE A 44 12.11 12.51 -10.61
N PRO A 45 12.39 13.46 -9.69
CA PRO A 45 12.08 13.26 -8.29
C PRO A 45 10.57 13.34 -8.01
N ASP A 46 10.08 12.48 -7.12
CA ASP A 46 8.77 12.59 -6.48
C ASP A 46 8.58 13.95 -5.81
N ASN A 47 7.37 14.49 -5.86
CA ASN A 47 7.00 15.75 -5.22
C ASN A 47 7.93 16.93 -5.62
N GLY A 48 8.37 16.93 -6.87
CA GLY A 48 9.41 17.81 -7.38
C GLY A 48 9.09 18.42 -8.74
N ALA A 49 9.97 19.30 -9.21
CA ALA A 49 9.85 19.86 -10.54
C ALA A 49 10.34 18.86 -11.60
N HIS A 50 9.67 18.83 -12.75
CA HIS A 50 10.05 18.00 -13.88
C HIS A 50 10.31 18.83 -15.15
N PRO A 51 11.04 18.28 -16.15
CA PRO A 51 11.32 19.00 -17.39
C PRO A 51 10.19 18.93 -18.43
N PHE A 52 9.16 18.09 -18.20
CA PHE A 52 8.08 17.93 -19.17
C PHE A 52 7.33 19.24 -19.46
N ASN A 53 6.95 19.41 -20.72
CA ASN A 53 6.22 20.55 -21.24
C ASN A 53 5.54 20.17 -22.57
N GLY A 54 4.90 21.13 -23.25
CA GLY A 54 4.22 20.85 -24.52
C GLY A 54 5.08 20.27 -25.65
N SER A 55 6.41 20.43 -25.61
CA SER A 55 7.34 19.80 -26.58
C SER A 55 7.71 18.36 -26.23
N SER A 56 7.54 17.96 -24.97
CA SER A 56 7.67 16.57 -24.50
C SER A 56 6.30 15.91 -24.32
N ALA A 57 5.24 16.47 -24.91
CA ALA A 57 3.99 15.75 -25.02
C ALA A 57 4.24 14.44 -25.78
N ASN A 58 3.45 13.41 -25.48
CA ASN A 58 3.59 12.05 -26.01
C ASN A 58 4.88 11.36 -25.51
N TYR A 59 5.30 11.68 -24.29
CA TYR A 59 6.44 11.01 -23.66
C TYR A 59 6.00 9.68 -23.06
N ASP A 60 6.74 8.63 -23.41
CA ASP A 60 6.60 7.25 -22.92
C ASP A 60 8.00 6.78 -22.51
N GLY A 61 8.26 6.77 -21.21
CA GLY A 61 9.52 6.36 -20.60
C GLY A 61 9.60 4.87 -20.31
N ARG A 62 8.50 4.14 -20.48
CA ARG A 62 8.38 2.75 -20.01
C ARG A 62 9.48 1.86 -20.55
N SER A 63 10.02 1.04 -19.65
CA SER A 63 10.99 0.03 -20.04
C SER A 63 10.34 -1.13 -20.81
N ALA A 64 11.14 -1.93 -21.52
CA ALA A 64 10.63 -3.11 -22.20
C ALA A 64 10.03 -4.15 -21.23
N ASP A 65 10.59 -4.25 -20.02
CA ASP A 65 10.14 -5.18 -18.99
C ASP A 65 8.81 -4.72 -18.38
N GLU A 66 8.62 -3.42 -18.23
CA GLU A 66 7.39 -2.82 -17.72
C GLU A 66 6.23 -2.91 -18.73
N VAL A 67 6.50 -2.63 -20.01
CA VAL A 67 5.54 -2.87 -21.09
C VAL A 67 5.15 -4.35 -21.13
N ALA A 68 6.09 -5.27 -20.93
CA ALA A 68 5.80 -6.70 -20.85
C ALA A 68 4.96 -7.05 -19.60
N GLY A 69 5.30 -6.49 -18.44
CA GLY A 69 4.61 -6.74 -17.17
C GLY A 69 3.17 -6.25 -17.14
N THR A 70 2.87 -5.19 -17.90
CA THR A 70 1.52 -4.59 -18.01
C THR A 70 0.75 -5.05 -19.24
N ASN A 71 1.29 -5.98 -20.03
CA ASN A 71 0.84 -6.33 -21.37
C ASN A 71 0.69 -5.10 -22.31
N GLY A 72 1.39 -4.01 -22.01
CA GLY A 72 1.34 -2.72 -22.72
C GLY A 72 0.04 -1.95 -22.55
N LEU A 73 -0.86 -2.38 -21.65
CA LEU A 73 -2.19 -1.80 -21.49
C LEU A 73 -2.30 -0.81 -20.32
N GLN A 74 -1.39 -0.90 -19.36
CA GLN A 74 -1.36 -0.02 -18.19
C GLN A 74 -0.19 0.95 -18.39
N TYR A 75 -0.51 2.24 -18.52
CA TYR A 75 0.45 3.27 -18.92
C TYR A 75 0.96 4.01 -17.69
N THR A 76 2.11 3.53 -17.23
CA THR A 76 3.05 4.11 -16.26
C THR A 76 4.21 4.79 -17.03
N ASP A 77 5.14 5.47 -16.36
CA ASP A 77 6.22 6.28 -16.96
C ASP A 77 5.81 7.21 -18.12
N THR A 78 4.62 7.78 -18.10
CA THR A 78 4.08 8.52 -19.24
C THR A 78 3.71 9.93 -18.86
N TYR A 79 3.92 10.87 -19.78
CA TYR A 79 3.45 12.24 -19.65
C TYR A 79 2.51 12.59 -20.79
N SER A 80 1.48 13.37 -20.46
CA SER A 80 0.30 13.59 -21.31
C SER A 80 -0.49 12.29 -21.59
N THR A 81 -0.49 11.36 -20.63
CA THR A 81 -0.81 9.93 -20.81
C THR A 81 -1.97 9.66 -21.78
N THR A 82 -3.15 10.21 -21.53
CA THR A 82 -4.37 10.00 -22.35
C THR A 82 -4.78 11.24 -23.14
N HIS A 83 -3.88 12.20 -23.34
CA HIS A 83 -4.23 13.41 -24.09
C HIS A 83 -4.45 13.06 -25.58
N SER A 84 -5.67 13.20 -26.08
CA SER A 84 -5.96 12.99 -27.51
C SER A 84 -5.02 13.79 -28.42
N GLY A 85 -4.25 13.08 -29.26
CA GLY A 85 -3.28 13.64 -30.22
C GLY A 85 -1.91 13.99 -29.65
N TYR A 86 -1.73 13.91 -28.32
CA TYR A 86 -0.53 14.32 -27.61
C TYR A 86 -0.10 13.34 -26.52
N GLY A 87 -0.76 12.19 -26.39
CA GLY A 87 -0.49 11.19 -25.36
C GLY A 87 -0.02 9.88 -25.97
N PRO A 88 0.86 9.14 -25.27
CA PRO A 88 1.34 7.84 -25.73
C PRO A 88 0.25 6.77 -25.68
N GLN A 89 -0.76 6.93 -24.82
CA GLN A 89 -1.88 6.02 -24.75
C GLN A 89 -2.93 6.37 -25.80
N PRO A 90 -3.37 5.41 -26.64
CA PRO A 90 -4.52 5.61 -27.51
C PRO A 90 -5.82 5.80 -26.71
N GLY A 91 -6.57 6.84 -27.05
CA GLY A 91 -7.86 7.15 -26.42
C GLY A 91 -7.72 8.01 -25.17
N ASP A 92 -8.84 8.18 -24.47
CA ASP A 92 -8.99 9.16 -23.39
C ASP A 92 -9.07 8.53 -21.99
N VAL A 93 -8.90 7.20 -21.88
CA VAL A 93 -9.14 6.43 -20.64
C VAL A 93 -7.92 5.59 -20.29
N ALA A 94 -7.31 5.85 -19.12
CA ALA A 94 -6.27 5.00 -18.53
C ALA A 94 -6.90 3.99 -17.56
N THR A 95 -6.42 2.75 -17.57
CA THR A 95 -6.90 1.69 -16.69
C THR A 95 -5.72 1.01 -15.99
N PHE A 96 -5.85 0.84 -14.67
CA PHE A 96 -4.94 0.04 -13.85
C PHE A 96 -5.73 -1.11 -13.22
N LEU A 97 -5.25 -2.34 -13.36
CA LEU A 97 -5.89 -3.54 -12.84
C LEU A 97 -4.95 -4.24 -11.86
N PHE A 98 -5.34 -4.26 -10.60
CA PHE A 98 -4.74 -5.08 -9.58
C PHE A 98 -5.57 -6.36 -9.42
N ASP A 99 -5.02 -7.51 -9.78
CA ASP A 99 -5.68 -8.81 -9.70
C ASP A 99 -5.13 -9.66 -8.56
N GLY A 100 -5.78 -10.80 -8.29
CA GLY A 100 -5.29 -11.77 -7.31
C GLY A 100 -5.28 -11.25 -5.86
N LEU A 101 -6.06 -10.22 -5.54
CA LEU A 101 -6.09 -9.56 -4.23
C LEU A 101 -6.76 -10.42 -3.14
N GLY A 102 -7.54 -11.43 -3.54
CA GLY A 102 -8.24 -12.31 -2.62
C GLY A 102 -9.39 -11.62 -1.89
N SER A 103 -9.58 -11.95 -0.62
CA SER A 103 -10.65 -11.41 0.23
C SER A 103 -10.17 -11.29 1.68
N GLY A 104 -10.88 -10.52 2.49
CA GLY A 104 -10.52 -10.25 3.88
C GLY A 104 -9.92 -8.86 4.13
N TRP A 105 -9.98 -7.97 3.14
CA TRP A 105 -9.57 -6.58 3.27
C TRP A 105 -10.47 -5.88 4.31
N THR A 106 -9.85 -5.23 5.28
CA THR A 106 -10.52 -4.41 6.29
C THR A 106 -10.23 -2.92 6.14
N GLU A 107 -9.15 -2.60 5.44
CA GLU A 107 -8.65 -1.28 5.11
C GLU A 107 -7.83 -1.38 3.82
N GLY A 108 -7.34 -0.25 3.33
CA GLY A 108 -6.43 -0.20 2.20
C GLY A 108 -6.22 1.22 1.70
N SER A 109 -5.21 1.40 0.87
CA SER A 109 -4.89 2.69 0.26
C SER A 109 -4.39 2.55 -1.18
N MET A 110 -4.79 3.50 -2.03
CA MET A 110 -4.27 3.64 -3.39
C MET A 110 -3.28 4.79 -3.46
N TRP A 111 -2.17 4.55 -4.14
CA TRP A 111 -1.06 5.48 -4.32
C TRP A 111 -0.79 5.70 -5.81
N PHE A 112 -0.46 6.94 -6.15
CA PHE A 112 -0.02 7.34 -7.49
C PHE A 112 1.08 8.38 -7.36
N ASP A 113 2.13 8.27 -8.19
CA ASP A 113 2.93 9.45 -8.54
C ASP A 113 2.43 10.04 -9.86
N MET A 114 2.14 11.32 -9.82
CA MET A 114 1.31 12.02 -10.80
C MET A 114 2.00 13.32 -11.22
N ALA A 115 1.89 13.69 -12.50
CA ALA A 115 2.41 14.95 -13.00
C ALA A 115 1.26 15.91 -13.37
N ASP A 116 1.40 17.19 -12.99
CA ASP A 116 0.70 18.35 -13.55
C ASP A 116 -0.84 18.39 -13.50
N PHE A 117 -1.49 17.65 -12.61
CA PHE A 117 -2.95 17.71 -12.48
C PHE A 117 -3.44 19.12 -12.07
N GLN A 118 -4.16 19.80 -12.96
CA GLN A 118 -4.62 21.19 -12.84
C GLN A 118 -6.11 21.33 -13.20
N ALA A 119 -6.94 20.69 -12.39
CA ALA A 119 -8.38 20.54 -12.62
C ALA A 119 -9.13 21.87 -12.78
N THR A 120 -8.74 22.94 -12.06
CA THR A 120 -9.42 24.25 -12.17
C THR A 120 -9.13 24.97 -13.48
N THR A 121 -7.98 24.72 -14.09
CA THR A 121 -7.57 25.36 -15.35
C THR A 121 -8.05 24.56 -16.55
N PHE A 122 -7.89 23.23 -16.50
CA PHE A 122 -8.09 22.37 -17.67
C PHE A 122 -9.27 21.41 -17.56
N GLY A 123 -9.96 21.37 -16.42
CA GLY A 123 -11.06 20.45 -16.13
C GLY A 123 -10.59 19.19 -15.40
N ALA A 124 -11.45 18.67 -14.51
CA ALA A 124 -11.17 17.47 -13.73
C ALA A 124 -11.35 16.19 -14.56
N VAL A 125 -10.49 15.21 -14.30
CA VAL A 125 -10.70 13.83 -14.75
C VAL A 125 -11.86 13.17 -13.99
N SER A 126 -12.44 12.12 -14.55
CA SER A 126 -13.39 11.25 -13.87
C SER A 126 -12.67 9.95 -13.46
N VAL A 127 -12.67 9.64 -12.17
CA VAL A 127 -11.99 8.45 -11.64
C VAL A 127 -12.96 7.52 -10.96
N THR A 128 -12.82 6.22 -11.21
CA THR A 128 -13.58 5.19 -10.52
C THR A 128 -12.71 4.03 -10.06
N TYR A 129 -13.02 3.49 -8.89
CA TYR A 129 -12.45 2.26 -8.34
C TYR A 129 -13.55 1.19 -8.36
N ASN A 130 -13.43 0.16 -9.20
CA ASN A 130 -14.49 -0.82 -9.48
C ASN A 130 -15.85 -0.16 -9.81
N GLY A 131 -15.83 0.95 -10.55
CA GLY A 131 -17.02 1.74 -10.90
C GLY A 131 -17.52 2.70 -9.81
N ILE A 132 -16.90 2.72 -8.62
CA ILE A 132 -17.22 3.65 -7.54
C ILE A 132 -16.44 4.95 -7.73
N VAL A 133 -17.15 6.07 -7.87
CA VAL A 133 -16.56 7.38 -8.18
C VAL A 133 -15.63 7.86 -7.07
N GLN A 134 -14.45 8.32 -7.49
CA GLN A 134 -13.44 8.94 -6.64
C GLN A 134 -13.34 10.43 -6.96
N ASN A 135 -13.19 11.25 -5.93
CA ASN A 135 -13.17 12.71 -6.09
C ASN A 135 -11.75 13.21 -6.39
N TRP A 136 -11.37 13.19 -7.66
CA TRP A 136 -10.09 13.72 -8.12
C TRP A 136 -10.28 15.10 -8.78
N ALA A 137 -9.83 16.15 -8.10
CA ALA A 137 -9.90 17.52 -8.58
C ALA A 137 -8.68 18.33 -8.07
N PHE A 138 -7.49 17.89 -8.44
CA PHE A 138 -6.23 18.43 -7.93
C PHE A 138 -5.76 19.68 -8.68
N ASN A 139 -4.90 20.48 -8.04
CA ASN A 139 -4.27 21.67 -8.62
C ASN A 139 -2.81 21.71 -8.18
N ASP A 140 -2.04 20.80 -8.76
CA ASP A 140 -0.67 20.48 -8.37
C ASP A 140 0.34 21.50 -8.93
N GLY A 141 -0.15 22.38 -9.81
CA GLY A 141 0.63 23.37 -10.50
C GLY A 141 1.36 22.77 -11.69
N PHE A 142 2.23 23.56 -12.29
CA PHE A 142 3.06 23.16 -13.43
C PHE A 142 4.39 23.91 -13.37
N PRO A 143 5.54 23.26 -13.64
CA PRO A 143 5.72 21.81 -13.83
C PRO A 143 6.03 21.10 -12.50
N ASN A 144 5.17 20.19 -12.03
CA ASN A 144 5.40 19.44 -10.77
C ASN A 144 4.88 18.00 -10.83
N THR A 145 5.64 17.08 -10.23
CA THR A 145 5.16 15.77 -9.79
C THR A 145 4.61 15.86 -8.37
N VAL A 146 3.66 15.00 -8.02
CA VAL A 146 3.10 14.86 -6.68
C VAL A 146 2.72 13.40 -6.45
N VAL A 147 3.24 12.83 -5.37
CA VAL A 147 2.79 11.53 -4.87
C VAL A 147 1.56 11.73 -4.00
N ARG A 148 0.47 11.04 -4.35
CA ARG A 148 -0.81 11.11 -3.64
C ARG A 148 -1.20 9.73 -3.16
N PHE A 149 -1.82 9.68 -1.99
CA PHE A 149 -2.52 8.49 -1.52
C PHE A 149 -3.95 8.79 -1.11
N PHE A 150 -4.78 7.75 -1.20
CA PHE A 150 -6.19 7.78 -0.88
C PHE A 150 -6.53 6.53 -0.09
N ASP A 151 -7.00 6.70 1.15
CA ASP A 151 -7.58 5.58 1.89
C ASP A 151 -8.86 5.12 1.20
N LEU A 152 -9.00 3.81 1.05
CA LEU A 152 -10.13 3.21 0.37
C LEU A 152 -11.38 3.33 1.24
N ALA A 153 -12.44 3.90 0.65
CA ALA A 153 -13.76 3.87 1.26
C ALA A 153 -14.27 2.43 1.40
N GLN A 154 -15.17 2.20 2.37
CA GLN A 154 -15.66 0.87 2.68
C GLN A 154 -16.34 0.17 1.49
N ASP A 155 -17.04 0.91 0.64
CA ASP A 155 -17.68 0.36 -0.56
C ASP A 155 -16.65 -0.14 -1.60
N VAL A 156 -15.50 0.52 -1.71
CA VAL A 156 -14.37 0.05 -2.52
C VAL A 156 -13.77 -1.21 -1.90
N ILE A 157 -13.53 -1.23 -0.59
CA ILE A 157 -13.02 -2.42 0.12
C ILE A 157 -13.98 -3.61 -0.05
N ASP A 158 -15.29 -3.40 0.10
CA ASP A 158 -16.31 -4.42 -0.10
C ASP A 158 -16.29 -4.94 -1.56
N SER A 159 -16.07 -4.05 -2.53
CA SER A 159 -15.95 -4.44 -3.94
C SER A 159 -14.70 -5.29 -4.21
N ILE A 160 -13.56 -4.97 -3.59
CA ILE A 160 -12.32 -5.78 -3.68
C ILE A 160 -12.57 -7.15 -3.09
N ASN A 161 -13.16 -7.23 -1.89
CA ASN A 161 -13.48 -8.49 -1.24
C ASN A 161 -14.44 -9.37 -2.04
N LEU A 162 -15.35 -8.75 -2.80
CA LEU A 162 -16.30 -9.45 -3.66
C LEU A 162 -15.65 -9.94 -4.96
N LEU A 163 -14.81 -9.12 -5.59
CA LEU A 163 -14.29 -9.37 -6.93
C LEU A 163 -12.91 -10.03 -6.93
N GLY A 164 -12.15 -9.91 -5.84
CA GLY A 164 -10.75 -10.33 -5.75
C GLY A 164 -9.80 -9.46 -6.57
N GLN A 165 -10.23 -8.27 -6.97
CA GLN A 165 -9.48 -7.34 -7.82
C GLN A 165 -9.92 -5.89 -7.60
N LEU A 166 -9.07 -4.96 -8.02
CA LEU A 166 -9.36 -3.54 -8.10
C LEU A 166 -9.06 -3.04 -9.52
N GLU A 167 -10.09 -2.62 -10.24
CA GLU A 167 -9.96 -1.88 -11.49
C GLU A 167 -10.06 -0.39 -11.20
N VAL A 168 -9.01 0.35 -11.51
CA VAL A 168 -8.99 1.81 -11.47
C VAL A 168 -9.12 2.33 -12.90
N VAL A 169 -10.15 3.15 -13.13
CA VAL A 169 -10.39 3.78 -14.43
C VAL A 169 -10.27 5.29 -14.26
N ILE A 170 -9.43 5.91 -15.09
CA ILE A 170 -9.21 7.35 -15.14
C ILE A 170 -9.59 7.83 -16.55
N ASP A 171 -10.79 8.38 -16.66
CA ASP A 171 -11.29 8.99 -17.88
C ASP A 171 -10.93 10.48 -17.87
N ARG A 172 -10.29 10.93 -18.94
CA ARG A 172 -9.94 12.34 -19.15
C ARG A 172 -11.15 13.26 -19.01
N ASN A 173 -12.36 12.79 -19.31
CA ASN A 173 -13.62 13.50 -19.10
C ASN A 173 -13.63 14.90 -19.74
N ASN A 174 -13.12 15.01 -20.97
CA ASN A 174 -12.90 16.27 -21.70
C ASN A 174 -11.95 17.27 -21.03
N SER A 175 -11.19 16.87 -20.02
CA SER A 175 -10.06 17.66 -19.53
C SER A 175 -9.13 18.00 -20.70
N SER A 176 -8.51 19.18 -20.66
CA SER A 176 -7.49 19.62 -21.62
C SER A 176 -6.06 19.51 -21.07
N ASP A 177 -5.91 18.86 -19.92
CA ASP A 177 -4.67 18.83 -19.15
C ASP A 177 -3.61 17.91 -19.75
N PHE A 178 -2.35 18.12 -19.39
CA PHE A 178 -1.19 17.33 -19.84
C PHE A 178 -0.66 16.46 -18.70
N TYR A 179 -1.54 15.78 -17.97
CA TYR A 179 -1.14 14.97 -16.82
C TYR A 179 -0.33 13.72 -17.20
N GLY A 180 0.44 13.22 -16.24
CA GLY A 180 1.21 11.98 -16.37
C GLY A 180 1.05 11.06 -15.17
N PHE A 181 1.48 9.81 -15.35
CA PHE A 181 1.64 8.83 -14.27
C PHE A 181 3.01 8.20 -14.37
N ASP A 182 3.70 8.14 -13.24
CA ASP A 182 4.92 7.36 -13.10
C ASP A 182 4.54 5.92 -12.75
N TRP A 183 3.88 5.72 -11.60
CA TRP A 183 3.53 4.40 -11.10
C TRP A 183 2.22 4.45 -10.30
N ALA A 184 1.71 3.26 -9.97
CA ALA A 184 0.55 3.09 -9.09
C ALA A 184 0.79 1.94 -8.09
N ALA A 185 0.38 2.13 -6.85
CA ALA A 185 0.34 1.07 -5.85
C ALA A 185 -1.00 0.94 -5.14
N LEU A 186 -1.29 -0.29 -4.76
CA LEU A 186 -2.36 -0.66 -3.87
C LEU A 186 -1.76 -1.28 -2.61
N SER A 187 -2.30 -0.92 -1.46
CA SER A 187 -1.90 -1.46 -0.16
C SER A 187 -3.12 -1.91 0.62
N ASP A 188 -3.00 -3.01 1.38
CA ASP A 188 -4.02 -3.50 2.31
C ASP A 188 -4.00 -2.82 3.70
N ASN A 189 -3.21 -1.75 3.85
CA ASN A 189 -3.20 -0.84 5.00
C ASN A 189 -3.60 0.59 4.59
N LEU A 190 -3.94 1.41 5.58
CA LEU A 190 -4.09 2.86 5.41
C LEU A 190 -2.79 3.51 4.95
N GLY A 191 -2.89 4.59 4.18
CA GLY A 191 -1.71 5.18 3.56
C GLY A 191 -0.72 5.77 4.58
N GLU A 192 -1.20 6.30 5.70
CA GLU A 192 -0.28 6.77 6.76
C GLU A 192 0.53 5.64 7.45
N ASP A 193 0.06 4.40 7.31
CA ASP A 193 0.67 3.19 7.88
C ASP A 193 1.41 2.33 6.83
N THR A 194 1.51 2.82 5.58
CA THR A 194 2.18 2.13 4.48
C THR A 194 3.49 2.82 4.12
N ASP A 195 4.59 2.06 4.16
CA ASP A 195 5.85 2.47 3.55
C ASP A 195 5.95 1.86 2.14
N ILE A 196 5.71 2.70 1.14
CA ILE A 196 5.79 2.33 -0.28
C ILE A 196 7.22 2.37 -0.85
N TYR A 197 8.18 2.94 -0.12
CA TYR A 197 9.56 3.12 -0.58
C TYR A 197 10.50 2.02 -0.06
N GLU A 198 10.09 1.29 0.97
CA GLU A 198 10.82 0.12 1.45
C GLU A 198 10.34 -1.16 0.74
N PRO A 199 11.26 -2.01 0.24
CA PRO A 199 10.89 -3.33 -0.27
C PRO A 199 10.21 -4.12 0.86
N PRO A 200 9.21 -4.98 0.58
CA PRO A 200 8.50 -5.71 1.63
C PRO A 200 9.51 -6.50 2.46
N ALA A 201 9.73 -6.04 3.69
CA ALA A 201 10.67 -6.67 4.60
C ALA A 201 10.20 -8.10 4.84
N SER A 202 11.15 -9.04 4.85
CA SER A 202 10.89 -10.47 5.07
C SER A 202 9.89 -10.70 6.20
N VAL A 203 8.77 -11.34 5.85
CA VAL A 203 7.65 -11.77 6.69
C VAL A 203 8.03 -11.91 8.17
N PRO A 204 7.43 -11.12 9.09
CA PRO A 204 7.57 -11.38 10.51
C PRO A 204 7.10 -12.80 10.79
N GLU A 205 7.94 -13.60 11.44
CA GLU A 205 7.58 -14.97 11.81
C GLU A 205 6.20 -14.98 12.50
N PRO A 206 5.25 -15.81 12.03
CA PRO A 206 3.91 -15.83 12.61
C PRO A 206 4.04 -16.13 14.10
N GLY A 207 3.22 -15.46 14.93
CA GLY A 207 3.22 -15.64 16.38
C GLY A 207 3.05 -17.10 16.84
N SER A 208 2.72 -18.02 15.93
CA SER A 208 2.77 -19.47 16.12
C SER A 208 4.19 -20.00 16.43
N LEU A 209 5.26 -19.43 15.88
CA LEU A 209 6.65 -19.82 16.21
C LEU A 209 7.05 -19.31 17.60
N ALA A 210 6.61 -18.10 17.97
CA ALA A 210 6.74 -17.59 19.33
C ALA A 210 5.93 -18.42 20.35
N LEU A 211 4.70 -18.82 20.00
CA LEU A 211 3.87 -19.72 20.80
C LEU A 211 4.45 -21.14 20.89
N LEU A 212 5.07 -21.65 19.83
CA LEU A 212 5.80 -22.93 19.83
C LEU A 212 7.02 -22.85 20.76
N GLY A 213 7.80 -21.77 20.68
CA GLY A 213 8.95 -21.53 21.55
C GLY A 213 8.56 -21.42 23.03
N LEU A 214 7.49 -20.67 23.34
CA LEU A 214 6.94 -20.56 24.69
C LEU A 214 6.31 -21.87 25.18
N GLY A 215 5.65 -22.63 24.28
CA GLY A 215 5.11 -23.96 24.57
C GLY A 215 6.21 -24.96 24.91
N LEU A 216 7.34 -24.94 24.19
CA LEU A 216 8.52 -25.75 24.47
C LEU A 216 9.17 -25.35 25.79
N LEU A 217 9.30 -24.06 26.09
CA LEU A 217 9.80 -23.57 27.38
C LEU A 217 8.89 -24.00 28.54
N GLY A 218 7.57 -23.87 28.39
CA GLY A 218 6.60 -24.37 29.38
C GLY A 218 6.69 -25.88 29.60
N TRP A 219 7.10 -26.64 28.59
CA TRP A 219 7.34 -28.08 28.70
C TRP A 219 8.65 -28.41 29.43
N VAL A 220 9.71 -27.65 29.18
CA VAL A 220 11.02 -27.78 29.86
C VAL A 220 10.93 -27.40 31.34
N PHE A 221 10.16 -26.36 31.67
CA PHE A 221 9.95 -25.90 33.04
C PHE A 221 8.75 -26.58 33.74
N ARG A 222 8.23 -27.67 33.17
CA ARG A 222 7.16 -28.43 33.80
C ARG A 222 7.66 -29.00 35.14
N PRO A 223 7.04 -28.65 36.28
CA PRO A 223 7.47 -29.20 37.56
C PRO A 223 7.25 -30.72 37.53
N ARG A 224 8.36 -31.48 37.68
CA ARG A 224 8.27 -32.93 37.89
C ARG A 224 7.49 -33.16 39.17
N ALA A 225 6.37 -33.87 39.06
CA ALA A 225 5.63 -34.35 40.21
C ALA A 225 6.61 -35.08 41.14
N ARG A 226 6.81 -34.55 42.35
CA ARG A 226 7.56 -35.22 43.41
C ARG A 226 6.77 -36.48 43.75
N LYS A 227 7.32 -37.66 43.46
CA LYS A 227 6.88 -38.88 44.15
C LYS A 227 7.18 -38.65 45.62
N GLU A 228 6.13 -38.49 46.41
CA GLU A 228 6.25 -38.59 47.86
C GLU A 228 6.52 -40.05 48.20
N ASP A 229 7.78 -40.39 48.38
CA ASP A 229 8.17 -41.61 49.08
C ASP A 229 7.97 -41.38 50.58
N ARG A 230 7.00 -42.07 51.17
CA ARG A 230 6.92 -42.43 52.60
C ARG A 230 6.27 -43.82 52.64
N VAL A 231 6.91 -44.94 53.01
CA VAL A 231 7.62 -45.28 54.27
C VAL A 231 6.73 -44.87 55.45
N VAL A 232 5.89 -45.72 56.05
CA VAL A 232 5.94 -47.15 56.40
C VAL A 232 4.57 -47.78 56.17
#